data_AF-A0ABD5XH29-F1
#
_entry.id   AF-A0ABD5XH29-F1
#
_cell.length_a   1.000
_cell.length_b   1.000
_cell.length_c   1.000
_cell.angle_alpha   90.00
_cell.angle_beta   90.00
_cell.angle_gamma   90.00
#
_symmetry.space_group_name_H-M   'P 1'
#
loop_
_entity.id
_entity.type
_entity.pdbx_description
1 polymer ?
#
loop_
_entity_poly.entity_id
_entity_poly.type
_entity_poly.pdbx_seq_one_letter_code
_entity_poly.pdbx_strand_id
1 'polypeptide(L)'
;MSKSDDPRSKTVRERIIEDAQVRCHQKRSEVQDARLRMSMVPRSLRGDFQNRVLEYYRALRPLRSEGIIKEWWSSVVLSPSWTAGREYVFEIDGQEVEVSQDEAMTIFETQGVQPVEVRDIPYRGLERLDELEDATETVVETRSTMRGVREEQTTQQVVLDVRQLMDIAGVLDDAATKLGFKPSIELQDAEGEVV
;
A
#
# COMPACT_ATOMS: atom_id res chain seq x y z
N MET A 1 8.76 -37.28 6.74
CA MET A 1 8.69 -37.50 5.28
C MET A 1 8.66 -36.13 4.61
N SER A 2 9.82 -35.60 4.22
CA SER A 2 9.89 -34.36 3.43
C SER A 2 9.42 -34.66 2.02
N LYS A 3 8.28 -34.10 1.62
CA LYS A 3 7.94 -34.02 0.20
C LYS A 3 8.93 -33.03 -0.43
N SER A 4 9.71 -33.54 -1.37
CA SER A 4 10.59 -32.78 -2.24
C SER A 4 9.80 -31.67 -2.96
N ASP A 5 10.23 -30.43 -2.82
CA ASP A 5 9.84 -29.31 -3.70
C ASP A 5 10.46 -29.55 -5.09
N ASP A 6 9.86 -30.42 -5.89
CA ASP A 6 10.25 -30.54 -7.31
C ASP A 6 9.62 -29.36 -8.08
N PRO A 7 10.40 -28.41 -8.62
CA PRO A 7 9.87 -27.26 -9.35
C PRO A 7 9.04 -27.65 -10.59
N ARG A 8 9.13 -28.91 -11.02
CA ARG A 8 8.34 -29.48 -12.14
C ARG A 8 6.92 -29.89 -11.76
N SER A 9 6.57 -29.97 -10.48
CA SER A 9 5.21 -30.33 -10.05
C SER A 9 4.27 -29.13 -9.90
N LYS A 10 4.78 -27.89 -10.03
CA LYS A 10 3.98 -26.67 -9.86
C LYS A 10 3.09 -26.39 -11.07
N THR A 11 1.82 -26.14 -10.81
CA THR A 11 0.85 -25.67 -11.80
C THR A 11 1.32 -24.35 -12.43
N VAL A 12 0.84 -24.03 -13.64
CA VAL A 12 1.14 -22.75 -14.30
C VAL A 12 0.77 -21.56 -13.40
N ARG A 13 -0.34 -21.67 -12.69
CA ARG A 13 -0.84 -20.67 -11.74
C ARG A 13 0.13 -20.45 -10.58
N GLU A 14 0.56 -21.53 -9.91
CA GLU A 14 1.55 -21.46 -8.82
C GLU A 14 2.84 -20.79 -9.28
N ARG A 15 3.32 -21.11 -10.49
CA ARG A 15 4.54 -20.50 -11.04
C ARG A 15 4.39 -18.99 -11.30
N ILE A 16 3.23 -18.53 -11.76
CA ILE A 16 2.97 -17.10 -11.99
C ILE A 16 2.99 -16.34 -10.65
N ILE A 17 2.33 -16.88 -9.63
CA ILE A 17 2.26 -16.28 -8.30
C ILE A 17 3.64 -16.23 -7.65
N GLU A 18 4.39 -17.35 -7.74
CA GLU A 18 5.76 -17.45 -7.22
C GLU A 18 6.71 -16.47 -7.92
N ASP A 19 6.69 -16.38 -9.25
CA ASP A 19 7.54 -15.44 -10.00
C ASP A 19 7.20 -13.99 -9.62
N ALA A 20 5.91 -13.65 -9.50
CA ALA A 20 5.49 -12.32 -9.07
C ALA A 20 5.93 -11.99 -7.63
N GLN A 21 5.81 -12.96 -6.72
CA GLN A 21 6.28 -12.81 -5.34
C GLN A 21 7.80 -12.60 -5.29
N VAL A 22 8.58 -13.42 -6.00
CA VAL A 22 10.05 -13.31 -6.04
C VAL A 22 10.48 -11.95 -6.59
N ARG A 23 9.87 -11.48 -7.68
CA ARG A 23 10.17 -10.16 -8.24
C ARG A 23 9.79 -9.02 -7.30
N CYS A 24 8.65 -9.14 -6.61
CA CYS A 24 8.24 -8.18 -5.59
C CYS A 24 9.25 -8.13 -4.45
N HIS A 25 9.68 -9.28 -3.94
CA HIS A 25 10.69 -9.40 -2.88
C HIS A 25 12.05 -8.82 -3.32
N GLN A 26 12.55 -9.19 -4.50
CA GLN A 26 13.81 -8.63 -5.02
C GLN A 26 13.77 -7.10 -5.06
N LYS A 27 12.66 -6.54 -5.55
CA LYS A 27 12.52 -5.08 -5.64
C LYS A 27 12.33 -4.42 -4.28
N ARG A 28 11.68 -5.11 -3.34
CA ARG A 28 11.58 -4.71 -1.93
C ARG A 28 12.98 -4.56 -1.32
N SER A 29 13.85 -5.55 -1.50
CA SER A 29 15.24 -5.50 -1.03
C SER A 29 16.02 -4.34 -1.65
N GLU A 30 15.88 -4.09 -2.96
CA GLU A 30 16.54 -2.95 -3.62
C GLU A 30 16.11 -1.59 -3.06
N VAL A 31 14.80 -1.41 -2.81
CA VAL A 31 14.25 -0.19 -2.21
C VAL A 31 14.73 -0.01 -0.77
N GLN A 32 14.78 -1.09 0.00
CA GLN A 32 15.27 -1.08 1.38
C GLN A 32 16.75 -0.69 1.44
N ASP A 33 17.58 -1.26 0.55
CA ASP A 33 18.98 -0.86 0.39
C ASP A 33 19.14 0.62 0.04
N ALA A 34 18.32 1.12 -0.89
CA ALA A 34 18.32 2.54 -1.25
C ALA A 34 17.95 3.43 -0.06
N ARG A 35 16.94 3.02 0.74
CA ARG A 35 16.52 3.75 1.95
C ARG A 35 17.60 3.80 3.02
N LEU A 36 18.46 2.80 3.11
CA LEU A 36 19.61 2.80 4.03
C LEU A 36 20.74 3.73 3.56
N ARG A 37 20.88 3.92 2.24
CA ARG A 37 21.99 4.69 1.64
C ARG A 37 21.61 6.15 1.32
N MET A 38 20.33 6.45 1.21
CA MET A 38 19.83 7.74 0.73
C MET A 38 18.80 8.31 1.72
N SER A 39 18.77 9.63 1.86
CA SER A 39 17.75 10.32 2.67
C SER A 39 16.34 10.18 2.10
N MET A 40 16.22 10.04 0.78
CA MET A 40 14.96 9.83 0.07
C MET A 40 15.16 8.84 -1.07
N VAL A 41 14.25 7.87 -1.17
CA VAL A 41 14.27 6.89 -2.26
C VAL A 41 13.75 7.53 -3.55
N PRO A 42 14.48 7.42 -4.67
CA PRO A 42 14.07 8.00 -5.95
C PRO A 42 12.66 7.55 -6.38
N ARG A 43 11.89 8.48 -6.96
CA ARG A 43 10.53 8.19 -7.44
C ARG A 43 10.52 7.05 -8.46
N SER A 44 11.50 6.98 -9.37
CA SER A 44 11.61 5.90 -10.35
C SER A 44 11.72 4.54 -9.68
N LEU A 45 12.56 4.43 -8.65
CA LEU A 45 12.73 3.17 -7.91
C LEU A 45 11.47 2.79 -7.12
N ARG A 46 10.78 3.77 -6.52
CA ARG A 46 9.47 3.57 -5.89
C ARG A 46 8.41 3.11 -6.89
N GLY A 47 8.37 3.73 -8.08
CA GLY A 47 7.46 3.37 -9.16
C GLY A 47 7.69 1.96 -9.66
N ASP A 48 8.94 1.55 -9.84
CA ASP A 48 9.27 0.17 -10.20
C ASP A 48 8.81 -0.82 -9.12
N PHE A 49 8.99 -0.48 -7.83
CA PHE A 49 8.51 -1.33 -6.74
C PHE A 49 6.98 -1.41 -6.71
N GLN A 50 6.29 -0.29 -6.86
CA GLN A 50 4.83 -0.26 -6.99
C GLN A 50 4.35 -1.16 -8.13
N ASN A 51 5.01 -1.12 -9.29
CA ASN A 51 4.67 -2.01 -10.41
C ASN A 51 4.81 -3.49 -10.04
N ARG A 52 5.85 -3.88 -9.29
CA ARG A 52 5.99 -5.28 -8.82
C ARG A 52 4.94 -5.66 -7.78
N VAL A 53 4.55 -4.74 -6.90
CA VAL A 53 3.44 -4.94 -5.97
C VAL A 53 2.12 -5.15 -6.72
N LEU A 54 1.84 -4.32 -7.74
CA LEU A 54 0.63 -4.45 -8.56
C LEU A 54 0.63 -5.73 -9.41
N GLU A 55 1.78 -6.13 -9.98
CA GLU A 55 1.93 -7.42 -10.66
C GLU A 55 1.62 -8.59 -9.72
N TYR A 56 2.11 -8.54 -8.48
CA TYR A 56 1.84 -9.57 -7.48
C TYR A 56 0.37 -9.63 -7.06
N TYR A 57 -0.24 -8.47 -6.82
CA TYR A 57 -1.68 -8.35 -6.60
C TYR A 57 -2.48 -8.96 -7.77
N ARG A 58 -2.15 -8.64 -9.03
CA ARG A 58 -2.84 -9.21 -10.20
C ARG A 58 -2.71 -10.72 -10.29
N ALA A 59 -1.59 -11.29 -9.86
CA ALA A 59 -1.42 -12.74 -9.81
C ALA A 59 -2.33 -13.41 -8.76
N LEU A 60 -2.54 -12.77 -7.62
CA LEU A 60 -3.38 -13.27 -6.52
C LEU A 60 -4.88 -12.97 -6.70
N ARG A 61 -5.24 -11.86 -7.35
CA ARG A 61 -6.62 -11.35 -7.53
C ARG A 61 -7.64 -12.38 -8.04
N PRO A 62 -7.31 -13.31 -8.95
CA PRO A 62 -8.25 -14.35 -9.38
C PRO A 62 -8.71 -15.27 -8.24
N LEU A 63 -7.94 -15.37 -7.16
CA LEU A 63 -8.18 -16.25 -6.01
C LEU A 63 -8.91 -15.54 -4.87
N ARG A 64 -9.28 -14.27 -5.04
CA ARG A 64 -9.91 -13.44 -3.99
C ARG A 64 -11.19 -14.03 -3.38
N SER A 65 -11.85 -14.93 -4.08
CA SER A 65 -13.09 -15.57 -3.61
C SER A 65 -12.87 -16.95 -2.98
N GLU A 66 -11.62 -17.41 -2.86
CA GLU A 66 -11.30 -18.78 -2.42
C GLU A 66 -11.16 -18.88 -0.89
N GLY A 67 -11.93 -19.79 -0.29
CA GLY A 67 -11.74 -20.21 1.11
C GLY A 67 -11.70 -19.06 2.13
N ILE A 68 -10.68 -19.09 2.99
CA ILE A 68 -10.50 -18.15 4.12
C ILE A 68 -10.22 -16.72 3.63
N ILE A 69 -9.72 -16.53 2.40
CA ILE A 69 -9.34 -15.19 1.94
C ILE A 69 -10.53 -14.31 1.58
N LYS A 70 -11.71 -14.90 1.31
CA LYS A 70 -12.85 -14.17 0.74
C LYS A 70 -13.31 -12.98 1.60
N GLU A 71 -13.46 -13.19 2.90
CA GLU A 71 -13.90 -12.12 3.82
C GLU A 71 -12.73 -11.19 4.18
N TRP A 72 -11.53 -11.75 4.27
CA TRP A 72 -10.33 -11.00 4.61
C TRP A 72 -9.92 -10.01 3.51
N TRP A 73 -10.09 -10.39 2.24
CA TRP A 73 -9.62 -9.65 1.07
C TRP A 73 -10.17 -8.23 1.01
N SER A 74 -11.46 -8.04 1.33
CA SER A 74 -12.12 -6.73 1.32
C SER A 74 -11.98 -5.97 2.64
N SER A 75 -11.61 -6.63 3.74
CA SER A 75 -11.52 -6.01 5.07
C SER A 75 -10.10 -5.61 5.47
N VAL A 76 -9.08 -6.19 4.85
CA VAL A 76 -7.68 -6.01 5.27
C VAL A 76 -7.23 -4.56 5.12
N VAL A 77 -6.50 -4.06 6.11
CA VAL A 77 -5.86 -2.75 6.08
C VAL A 77 -4.58 -2.84 5.24
N LEU A 78 -4.44 -1.99 4.22
CA LEU A 78 -3.33 -2.05 3.27
C LEU A 78 -2.04 -1.41 3.80
N SER A 79 -2.17 -0.24 4.40
CA SER A 79 -1.12 0.43 5.17
C SER A 79 -1.79 1.39 6.15
N PRO A 80 -1.36 1.45 7.42
CA PRO A 80 -1.84 2.46 8.37
C PRO A 80 -1.55 3.89 7.89
N SER A 81 -0.50 4.05 7.07
CA SER A 81 -0.06 5.35 6.56
C SER A 81 -0.64 5.72 5.20
N TRP A 82 -1.46 4.85 4.60
CA TRP A 82 -2.20 5.16 3.38
C TRP A 82 -3.68 5.32 3.71
N THR A 83 -4.13 6.56 3.79
CA THR A 83 -5.40 6.93 4.42
C THR A 83 -6.39 7.47 3.40
N ALA A 84 -7.65 7.03 3.50
CA ALA A 84 -8.76 7.52 2.68
C ALA A 84 -9.27 8.89 3.14
N GLY A 85 -9.02 9.24 4.40
CA GLY A 85 -9.45 10.49 5.00
C GLY A 85 -9.21 10.51 6.50
N ARG A 86 -9.86 11.46 7.16
CA ARG A 86 -9.81 11.65 8.60
C ARG A 86 -11.21 11.67 9.18
N GLU A 87 -11.35 11.04 10.32
CA GLU A 87 -12.51 11.13 11.20
C GLU A 87 -12.14 12.02 12.37
N TYR A 88 -13.07 12.88 12.74
CA TYR A 88 -12.93 13.80 13.85
C TYR A 88 -13.97 13.44 14.90
N VAL A 89 -13.52 13.25 16.13
CA VAL A 89 -14.40 12.96 17.26
C VAL A 89 -14.56 14.24 18.07
N PHE A 90 -15.79 14.66 18.28
CA PHE A 90 -16.15 15.78 19.15
C PHE A 90 -16.88 15.27 20.38
N GLU A 91 -16.69 15.95 21.51
CA GLU A 91 -17.56 15.79 22.67
C GLU A 91 -18.55 16.95 22.67
N ILE A 92 -19.82 16.66 22.39
CA ILE A 92 -20.92 17.64 22.38
C ILE A 92 -21.96 17.16 23.38
N ASP A 93 -22.28 18.02 24.36
CA ASP A 93 -23.24 17.72 25.43
C ASP A 93 -22.96 16.39 26.18
N GLY A 94 -21.68 16.02 26.30
CA GLY A 94 -21.23 14.79 26.97
C GLY A 94 -21.41 13.50 26.16
N GLN A 95 -21.67 13.62 24.85
CA GLN A 95 -21.69 12.51 23.91
C GLN A 95 -20.56 12.64 22.89
N GLU A 96 -19.93 11.51 22.56
CA GLU A 96 -18.96 11.43 21.46
C GLU A 96 -19.70 11.37 20.12
N VAL A 97 -19.34 12.28 19.21
CA VAL A 97 -19.87 12.36 17.85
C VAL A 97 -18.70 12.24 16.88
N GLU A 98 -18.74 11.20 16.06
CA GLU A 98 -17.75 10.95 15.00
C GLU A 98 -18.25 11.54 13.68
N VAL A 99 -17.44 12.38 13.06
CA VAL A 99 -17.81 13.10 11.83
C VAL A 99 -16.68 13.13 10.81
N SER A 100 -17.04 13.37 9.55
CA SER A 100 -16.09 13.61 8.46
C SER A 100 -15.38 14.97 8.60
N GLN A 101 -14.31 15.19 7.82
CA GLN A 101 -13.57 16.46 7.85
C GLN A 101 -14.42 17.70 7.53
N ASP A 102 -15.32 17.61 6.55
CA ASP A 102 -16.16 18.75 6.14
C ASP A 102 -17.19 19.11 7.23
N GLU A 103 -17.75 18.09 7.88
CA GLU A 103 -18.64 18.25 9.03
C GLU A 103 -17.88 18.77 10.26
N ALA A 104 -16.65 18.31 10.48
CA ALA A 104 -15.78 18.79 11.55
C ALA A 104 -15.49 20.29 11.43
N MET A 105 -15.21 20.78 10.22
CA MET A 105 -15.04 22.22 10.00
C MET A 105 -16.33 22.99 10.32
N THR A 106 -17.48 22.46 9.90
CA THR A 106 -18.78 23.09 10.17
C THR A 106 -19.05 23.19 11.67
N ILE A 107 -18.77 22.14 12.45
CA ILE A 107 -18.92 22.14 13.91
C ILE A 107 -17.97 23.16 14.54
N PHE A 108 -16.71 23.19 14.09
CA PHE A 108 -15.72 24.15 14.59
C PHE A 108 -16.14 25.60 14.32
N GLU A 109 -16.64 25.91 13.12
CA GLU A 109 -17.07 27.26 12.74
C GLU A 109 -18.36 27.71 13.44
N THR A 110 -19.31 26.79 13.61
CA THR A 110 -20.64 27.13 14.17
C THR A 110 -20.68 27.10 15.70
N GLN A 111 -19.95 26.17 16.32
CA GLN A 111 -20.00 25.93 17.77
C GLN A 111 -18.70 26.33 18.48
N GLY A 112 -17.59 26.52 17.75
CA GLY A 112 -16.29 26.88 18.33
C GLY A 112 -15.63 25.76 19.14
N VAL A 113 -16.13 24.53 19.03
CA VAL A 113 -15.64 23.35 19.77
C VAL A 113 -14.51 22.70 18.97
N GLN A 114 -13.44 22.29 19.64
CA GLN A 114 -12.36 21.52 19.02
C GLN A 114 -12.62 20.01 19.13
N PRO A 115 -12.16 19.24 18.12
CA PRO A 115 -12.22 17.78 18.20
C PRO A 115 -11.34 17.29 19.36
N VAL A 116 -11.85 16.32 20.11
CA VAL A 116 -11.12 15.65 21.20
C VAL A 116 -10.18 14.58 20.67
N GLU A 117 -10.48 14.02 19.50
CA GLU A 117 -9.63 13.03 18.82
C GLU A 117 -9.70 13.22 17.30
N VAL A 118 -8.59 12.96 16.61
CA VAL A 118 -8.52 12.90 15.15
C VAL A 118 -7.93 11.56 14.77
N ARG A 119 -8.69 10.78 14.00
CA ARG A 119 -8.33 9.43 13.58
C ARG A 119 -8.10 9.41 12.08
N ASP A 120 -6.94 8.92 11.66
CA ASP A 120 -6.67 8.64 10.26
C ASP A 120 -7.37 7.32 9.87
N ILE A 121 -8.16 7.36 8.80
CA ILE A 121 -8.91 6.18 8.32
C ILE A 121 -8.09 5.51 7.21
N PRO A 122 -7.48 4.33 7.46
CA PRO A 122 -6.66 3.68 6.45
C PRO A 122 -7.50 3.09 5.33
N TYR A 123 -6.93 3.01 4.13
CA TYR A 123 -7.53 2.24 3.03
C TYR A 123 -7.64 0.77 3.41
N ARG A 124 -8.82 0.21 3.14
CA ARG A 124 -9.14 -1.21 3.35
C ARG A 124 -9.54 -1.88 2.04
N GLY A 125 -9.23 -3.17 1.97
CA GLY A 125 -9.54 -4.03 0.85
C GLY A 125 -8.50 -3.94 -0.26
N LEU A 126 -8.03 -5.10 -0.72
CA LEU A 126 -7.02 -5.20 -1.78
C LEU A 126 -7.53 -4.65 -3.13
N GLU A 127 -8.84 -4.54 -3.34
CA GLU A 127 -9.42 -3.91 -4.53
C GLU A 127 -8.99 -2.45 -4.72
N ARG A 128 -8.55 -1.75 -3.66
CA ARG A 128 -8.02 -0.38 -3.77
C ARG A 128 -6.75 -0.29 -4.62
N LEU A 129 -6.06 -1.41 -4.83
CA LEU A 129 -4.92 -1.46 -5.74
C LEU A 129 -5.34 -1.35 -7.22
N ASP A 130 -6.60 -1.65 -7.56
CA ASP A 130 -7.13 -1.37 -8.91
C ASP A 130 -7.24 0.14 -9.14
N GLU A 131 -7.69 0.91 -8.14
CA GLU A 131 -7.80 2.37 -8.21
C GLU A 131 -6.43 3.04 -8.30
N LEU A 132 -5.44 2.49 -7.59
CA LEU A 132 -4.07 2.99 -7.61
C LEU A 132 -3.40 2.84 -8.99
N GLU A 133 -3.77 1.81 -9.76
CA GLU A 133 -3.21 1.56 -11.09
C GLU A 133 -3.45 2.74 -12.04
N ASP A 134 -4.67 3.29 -12.00
CA ASP A 134 -5.13 4.37 -12.86
C ASP A 134 -4.97 5.76 -12.23
N ALA A 135 -4.57 5.84 -10.96
CA ALA A 135 -4.44 7.09 -10.23
C ALA A 135 -3.35 7.99 -10.83
N THR A 136 -3.70 9.25 -11.11
CA THR A 136 -2.78 10.28 -11.61
C THR A 136 -2.77 11.51 -10.73
N GLU A 137 -1.63 12.19 -10.67
CA GLU A 137 -1.42 13.46 -9.98
C GLU A 137 -0.88 14.51 -10.98
N THR A 138 -1.30 15.76 -10.81
CA THR A 138 -0.75 16.89 -11.57
C THR A 138 0.32 17.58 -10.74
N VAL A 139 1.55 17.58 -11.25
CA VAL A 139 2.68 18.27 -10.65
C VAL A 139 2.94 19.57 -11.40
N VAL A 140 3.07 20.66 -10.65
CA VAL A 140 3.44 21.98 -11.19
C VAL A 140 4.92 22.18 -10.91
N GLU A 141 5.74 22.16 -11.97
CA GLU A 141 7.17 22.45 -11.88
C GLU A 141 7.45 23.88 -12.35
N THR A 142 8.10 24.67 -11.50
CA THR A 142 8.61 25.98 -11.91
C THR A 142 9.96 25.82 -12.60
N ARG A 143 9.99 25.99 -13.93
CA ARG A 143 11.24 25.97 -14.71
C ARG A 143 11.74 27.37 -14.99
N SER A 144 12.95 27.64 -14.49
CA SER A 144 13.68 28.86 -14.84
C SER A 144 14.55 28.61 -16.06
N THR A 145 14.35 29.38 -17.12
CA THR A 145 15.17 29.34 -18.35
C THR A 145 15.77 30.72 -18.59
N MET A 146 16.71 30.82 -19.54
CA MET A 146 17.26 32.12 -19.98
C MET A 146 16.19 33.10 -20.51
N ARG A 147 14.96 32.63 -20.78
CA ARG A 147 13.82 33.45 -21.24
C ARG A 147 12.84 33.84 -20.13
N GLY A 148 13.11 33.45 -18.88
CA GLY A 148 12.25 33.72 -17.72
C GLY A 148 11.78 32.45 -17.01
N VAL A 149 10.92 32.66 -16.00
CA VAL A 149 10.33 31.61 -15.18
C VAL A 149 8.99 31.21 -15.78
N ARG A 150 8.76 29.90 -15.98
CA ARG A 150 7.49 29.35 -16.45
C ARG A 150 7.05 28.22 -15.53
N GLU A 151 5.77 28.17 -15.22
CA GLU A 151 5.15 27.01 -14.58
C GLU A 151 4.76 25.99 -15.66
N GLU A 152 5.21 24.76 -15.50
CA GLU A 152 4.89 23.63 -16.36
C GLU A 152 4.08 22.63 -15.55
N GLN A 153 2.84 22.38 -15.99
CA GLN A 153 1.98 21.38 -15.37
C GLN A 153 2.15 20.06 -16.10
N THR A 154 2.52 19.01 -15.37
CA THR A 154 2.67 17.64 -15.90
C THR A 154 1.79 16.69 -15.11
N THR A 155 0.94 15.94 -15.81
CA THR A 155 0.18 14.84 -15.21
C THR A 155 1.02 13.57 -15.24
N GLN A 156 1.15 12.89 -14.11
CA GLN A 156 1.92 11.67 -13.96
C GLN A 156 1.19 10.66 -13.07
N GLN A 157 1.49 9.36 -13.18
CA GLN A 157 0.90 8.32 -12.33
C GLN A 157 1.28 8.53 -10.86
N VAL A 158 0.35 8.33 -9.92
CA VAL A 158 0.61 8.38 -8.47
C VAL A 158 1.61 7.28 -8.10
N VAL A 159 2.61 7.63 -7.28
CA VAL A 159 3.59 6.67 -6.75
C VAL A 159 3.62 6.78 -5.23
N LEU A 160 3.17 5.72 -4.56
CA LEU A 160 3.11 5.63 -3.10
C LEU A 160 4.49 5.75 -2.44
N ASP A 161 4.48 6.10 -1.16
CA ASP A 161 5.70 6.09 -0.35
C ASP A 161 6.23 4.66 -0.18
N VAL A 162 7.54 4.53 0.06
CA VAL A 162 8.17 3.25 0.36
C VAL A 162 7.45 2.53 1.50
N ARG A 163 7.14 3.21 2.60
CA ARG A 163 6.50 2.57 3.76
C ARG A 163 5.17 1.94 3.40
N GLN A 164 4.33 2.68 2.67
CA GLN A 164 3.04 2.20 2.19
C GLN A 164 3.21 0.97 1.29
N LEU A 165 4.18 1.02 0.36
CA LEU A 165 4.47 -0.11 -0.54
C LEU A 165 4.99 -1.35 0.21
N MET A 166 5.81 -1.17 1.25
CA MET A 166 6.31 -2.29 2.08
C MET A 166 5.15 -2.98 2.82
N ASP A 167 4.27 -2.19 3.44
CA ASP A 167 3.09 -2.70 4.15
C ASP A 167 2.17 -3.48 3.20
N ILE A 168 1.83 -2.89 2.05
CA ILE A 168 0.98 -3.53 1.03
C ILE A 168 1.62 -4.83 0.56
N ALA A 169 2.93 -4.84 0.32
CA ALA A 169 3.62 -6.02 -0.14
C ALA A 169 3.60 -7.13 0.94
N GLY A 170 3.71 -6.78 2.22
CA GLY A 170 3.51 -7.72 3.34
C GLY A 170 2.09 -8.28 3.40
N VAL A 171 1.07 -7.43 3.17
CA VAL A 171 -0.33 -7.89 3.05
C VAL A 171 -0.49 -8.90 1.89
N LEU A 172 0.21 -8.72 0.77
CA LEU A 172 0.18 -9.68 -0.33
C LEU A 172 0.90 -11.01 0.03
N ASP A 173 1.97 -10.96 0.82
CA ASP A 173 2.62 -12.18 1.35
C ASP A 173 1.67 -12.95 2.29
N ASP A 174 0.91 -12.24 3.13
CA ASP A 174 -0.13 -12.82 3.98
C ASP A 174 -1.26 -13.45 3.16
N ALA A 175 -1.68 -12.76 2.10
CA ALA A 175 -2.68 -13.28 1.15
C ALA A 175 -2.22 -14.60 0.53
N ALA A 176 -0.98 -14.65 0.03
CA ALA A 176 -0.40 -15.85 -0.54
C ALA A 176 -0.30 -16.99 0.48
N THR A 177 0.11 -16.67 1.71
CA THR A 177 0.20 -17.64 2.82
C THR A 177 -1.17 -18.21 3.17
N LYS A 178 -2.22 -17.38 3.25
CA LYS A 178 -3.61 -17.83 3.49
C LYS A 178 -4.17 -18.72 2.38
N LEU A 179 -3.71 -18.51 1.16
CA LEU A 179 -4.04 -19.35 0.00
C LEU A 179 -3.18 -20.62 -0.10
N GLY A 180 -2.22 -20.80 0.83
CA GLY A 180 -1.36 -21.98 0.89
C GLY A 180 -0.13 -21.93 -0.03
N PHE A 181 0.15 -20.78 -0.65
CA PHE A 181 1.40 -20.59 -1.37
C PHE A 181 2.52 -20.32 -0.35
N LYS A 182 3.53 -21.18 -0.35
CA LYS A 182 4.73 -20.95 0.46
C LYS A 182 5.72 -20.09 -0.32
N PRO A 183 6.33 -19.07 0.31
CA PRO A 183 7.40 -18.33 -0.31
C PRO A 183 8.56 -19.28 -0.60
N SER A 184 9.03 -19.29 -1.85
CA SER A 184 10.20 -20.08 -2.27
C SER A 184 11.52 -19.49 -1.78
N ILE A 185 11.49 -18.23 -1.35
CA ILE A 185 12.55 -17.59 -0.61
C ILE A 185 12.23 -17.91 0.85
N GLU A 186 13.12 -18.64 1.55
CA GLU A 186 13.03 -18.67 3.01
C GLU A 186 13.09 -17.22 3.49
N LEU A 187 11.95 -16.66 3.89
CA LEU A 187 11.86 -15.35 4.52
C LEU A 187 12.54 -15.48 5.91
N GLN A 188 13.87 -15.55 5.94
CA GLN A 188 14.63 -15.67 7.17
C GLN A 188 14.71 -14.35 7.96
N ASP A 189 14.13 -13.25 7.47
CA ASP A 189 14.36 -11.91 8.04
C ASP A 189 13.08 -11.14 8.44
N ALA A 190 12.02 -11.82 8.91
CA ALA A 190 10.82 -11.14 9.42
C ALA A 190 10.37 -11.55 10.84
N GLU A 191 11.05 -12.49 11.50
CA GLU A 191 10.92 -12.72 12.95
C GLU A 191 12.15 -12.18 13.67
N GLY A 192 12.36 -10.87 13.58
CA GLY A 192 13.46 -10.17 14.24
C GLY A 192 12.96 -8.89 14.90
N GLU A 193 12.88 -8.92 16.23
CA GLU A 193 12.82 -7.77 17.14
C GLU A 193 11.41 -7.28 17.59
N VAL A 194 10.79 -8.08 18.46
CA VAL A 194 10.09 -7.56 19.65
C VAL A 194 10.91 -7.97 20.88
N VAL A 195 11.72 -7.05 21.39
CA VAL A 195 12.24 -7.05 22.77
C VAL A 195 12.05 -5.66 23.36
#